data_AF-A0A6G2Q6Y9-F1
#
_entry.id   AF-A0A6G2Q6Y9-F1
#
_cell.length_a   1.000
_cell.length_b   1.000
_cell.length_c   1.000
_cell.angle_alpha   90.00
_cell.angle_beta   90.00
_cell.angle_gamma   90.00
#
_symmetry.space_group_name_H-M   'P 1'
#
loop_
_entity.id
_entity.type
_entity.pdbx_description
1 polymer ?
#
loop_
_entity_poly.entity_id
_entity_poly.type
_entity_poly.pdbx_seq_one_letter_code
_entity_poly.pdbx_strand_id
1 'polypeptide(L)'
;IASVMVMRPDFHRTYARAVARLAGTLAGVALATGTVRALGPDAHVSGALAVVSAGLSYTLSRTGYAYSQCFTAAYVVFLLGMGGQTWEQTVPERVVLTLLGGALAMLAYVVFPAWEAPRLPGRLADWLAANGRYAAAVLRSYAEPSREHHADMRRALLESRRARAAWQETYDRARQEPVRPRGLTSREAQEAQEALKGFGRAAMLMESHVPRAGSRFVPEAERFAEALETDTAKAAAAVREHRNPDWGRVEEALHAWGDAAGNGGPVVRREAELEKRALEDLATAVSRTPLERDVGSAREDQRVRAAAATEGDGSGPVHRSG
;
A
#
# COMPACT_ATOMS: atom_id res chain seq x y z
N ILE A 1 23.48 -17.21 13.54
CA ILE A 1 22.40 -17.28 12.50
C ILE A 1 21.15 -16.51 12.94
N ALA A 2 20.74 -16.55 14.22
CA ALA A 2 19.64 -15.72 14.74
C ALA A 2 19.87 -14.19 14.61
N SER A 3 21.12 -13.72 14.67
CA SER A 3 21.43 -12.28 14.62
C SER A 3 21.33 -11.64 13.23
N VAL A 4 21.39 -12.42 12.15
CA VAL A 4 21.27 -11.90 10.76
C VAL A 4 19.80 -11.79 10.31
N MET A 5 18.89 -12.48 11.02
CA MET A 5 17.45 -12.53 10.70
C MET A 5 16.67 -11.29 11.18
N VAL A 6 17.33 -10.34 11.83
CA VAL A 6 16.74 -9.12 12.40
C VAL A 6 16.62 -7.98 11.36
N MET A 7 17.27 -8.07 10.19
CA MET A 7 17.30 -6.96 9.22
C MET A 7 16.23 -6.99 8.10
N ARG A 8 15.39 -8.03 8.01
CA ARG A 8 14.19 -7.99 7.15
C ARG A 8 12.99 -8.53 7.92
N PRO A 9 12.13 -7.65 8.43
CA PRO A 9 10.97 -8.05 9.18
C PRO A 9 9.85 -8.51 8.23
N ASP A 10 10.01 -9.66 7.57
CA ASP A 10 8.86 -10.42 7.06
C ASP A 10 8.16 -11.09 8.28
N PHE A 11 7.71 -10.29 9.26
CA PHE A 11 7.08 -10.78 10.50
C PHE A 11 5.83 -11.61 10.21
N HIS A 12 5.11 -11.30 9.13
CA HIS A 12 3.98 -12.08 8.65
C HIS A 12 4.38 -13.51 8.26
N ARG A 13 5.55 -13.69 7.62
CA ARG A 13 6.08 -15.03 7.30
C ARG A 13 6.53 -15.78 8.53
N THR A 14 6.99 -15.09 9.57
CA THR A 14 7.37 -15.72 10.84
C THR A 14 6.13 -16.19 11.61
N TYR A 15 5.05 -15.39 11.61
CA TYR A 15 3.78 -15.78 12.20
C TYR A 15 3.11 -16.96 11.46
N ALA A 16 3.02 -16.90 10.13
CA ALA A 16 2.49 -17.99 9.33
C ALA A 16 3.27 -19.30 9.58
N ARG A 17 4.59 -19.22 9.76
CA ARG A 17 5.44 -20.35 10.17
C ARG A 17 5.14 -20.81 11.60
N ALA A 18 4.93 -19.92 12.56
CA ALA A 18 4.58 -20.29 13.93
C ALA A 18 3.22 -21.03 14.00
N VAL A 19 2.19 -20.51 13.33
CA VAL A 19 0.85 -21.13 13.25
C VAL A 19 0.92 -22.48 12.52
N ALA A 20 1.62 -22.55 11.39
CA ALA A 20 1.84 -23.79 10.66
C ALA A 20 2.57 -24.84 11.51
N ARG A 21 3.51 -24.42 12.36
CA ARG A 21 4.21 -25.31 13.30
C ARG A 21 3.27 -25.83 14.38
N LEU A 22 2.42 -24.98 14.95
CA LEU A 22 1.42 -25.38 15.94
C LEU A 22 0.43 -26.40 15.34
N ALA A 23 -0.21 -26.04 14.22
CA ALA A 23 -1.19 -26.88 13.55
C ALA A 23 -0.60 -28.21 13.07
N GLY A 24 0.59 -28.16 12.45
CA GLY A 24 1.30 -29.36 12.01
C GLY A 24 1.64 -30.28 13.17
N THR A 25 2.15 -29.74 14.28
CA THR A 25 2.53 -30.57 15.44
C THR A 25 1.30 -31.24 16.07
N LEU A 26 0.19 -30.51 16.23
CA LEU A 26 -1.06 -31.08 16.75
C LEU A 26 -1.60 -32.19 15.84
N ALA A 27 -1.65 -31.95 14.53
CA ALA A 27 -2.08 -32.96 13.56
C ALA A 27 -1.16 -34.19 13.56
N GLY A 28 0.15 -33.99 13.59
CA GLY A 28 1.14 -35.08 13.59
C GLY A 28 1.08 -35.92 14.86
N VAL A 29 0.91 -35.28 16.02
CA VAL A 29 0.71 -35.99 17.30
C VAL A 29 -0.61 -36.75 17.31
N ALA A 30 -1.71 -36.15 16.83
CA ALA A 30 -3.01 -36.82 16.76
C ALA A 30 -2.98 -38.03 15.82
N LEU A 31 -2.37 -37.90 14.64
CA LEU A 31 -2.19 -38.99 13.69
C LEU A 31 -1.33 -40.10 14.30
N ALA A 32 -0.15 -39.77 14.84
CA ALA A 32 0.74 -40.77 15.44
C ALA A 32 0.07 -41.51 16.60
N THR A 33 -0.64 -40.79 17.48
CA THR A 33 -1.37 -41.40 18.61
C THR A 33 -2.50 -42.31 18.13
N GLY A 34 -3.25 -41.88 17.10
CA GLY A 34 -4.31 -42.67 16.49
C GLY A 34 -3.78 -43.96 15.84
N THR A 35 -2.68 -43.86 15.10
CA THR A 35 -2.03 -45.00 14.45
C THR A 35 -1.50 -46.00 15.48
N VAL A 36 -0.85 -45.54 16.55
CA VAL A 36 -0.35 -46.42 17.62
C VAL A 36 -1.49 -47.10 18.37
N ARG A 37 -2.60 -46.40 18.65
CA ARG A 37 -3.78 -47.03 19.26
C ARG A 37 -4.44 -48.06 18.37
N ALA A 38 -4.41 -47.87 17.04
CA ALA A 38 -5.02 -48.79 16.08
C ALA A 38 -4.17 -50.05 15.82
N LEU A 39 -2.84 -49.91 15.75
CA LEU A 39 -1.94 -51.03 15.45
C LEU A 39 -1.36 -51.74 16.69
N GLY A 40 -1.54 -51.18 17.88
CA GLY A 40 -0.96 -51.70 19.12
C GLY A 40 0.50 -51.27 19.30
N PRO A 41 1.03 -51.33 20.54
CA PRO A 41 2.38 -50.88 20.88
C PRO A 41 3.42 -51.92 20.43
N ASP A 42 3.65 -52.03 19.13
CA ASP A 42 4.71 -52.84 18.55
C ASP A 42 5.89 -51.95 18.12
N ALA A 43 7.07 -52.23 18.66
CA ALA A 43 8.29 -51.45 18.46
C ALA A 43 8.78 -51.52 17.00
N HIS A 44 8.58 -52.66 16.32
CA HIS A 44 8.98 -52.83 14.92
C HIS A 44 8.11 -52.00 13.98
N VAL A 45 6.81 -51.94 14.24
CA VAL A 45 5.84 -51.12 13.50
C VAL A 45 6.11 -49.63 13.70
N SER A 46 6.40 -49.23 14.94
CA SER A 46 6.76 -47.85 15.28
C SER A 46 8.06 -47.40 14.60
N GLY A 47 9.06 -48.29 14.53
CA GLY A 47 10.31 -48.03 13.81
C GLY A 47 10.13 -47.80 12.32
N ALA A 48 9.34 -48.64 11.65
CA ALA A 48 9.01 -48.48 10.23
C ALA A 48 8.29 -47.14 9.97
N LEU A 49 7.29 -46.81 10.79
CA LEU A 49 6.57 -45.54 10.68
C LEU A 49 7.44 -44.30 10.97
N ALA A 50 8.43 -44.41 11.86
CA ALA A 50 9.39 -43.34 12.11
C ALA A 50 10.24 -43.05 10.87
N VAL A 51 10.77 -44.08 10.20
CA VAL A 51 11.58 -43.93 8.98
C VAL A 51 10.75 -43.32 7.84
N VAL A 52 9.53 -43.80 7.66
CA VAL A 52 8.59 -43.24 6.65
C VAL A 52 8.29 -41.77 6.96
N SER A 53 7.99 -41.43 8.22
CA SER A 53 7.69 -40.05 8.62
C SER A 53 8.90 -39.12 8.44
N ALA A 54 10.12 -39.59 8.72
CA ALA A 54 11.35 -38.83 8.47
C ALA A 54 11.55 -38.57 6.96
N GLY A 55 11.31 -39.59 6.13
CA GLY A 55 11.38 -39.46 4.66
C GLY A 55 10.34 -38.48 4.10
N LEU A 56 9.09 -38.54 4.59
CA LEU A 56 8.05 -37.58 4.20
C LEU A 56 8.38 -36.17 4.68
N SER A 57 8.84 -35.99 5.93
CA SER A 57 9.25 -34.69 6.44
C SER A 57 10.35 -34.07 5.57
N TYR A 58 11.37 -34.84 5.20
CA TYR A 58 12.44 -34.38 4.32
C TYR A 58 11.94 -33.98 2.93
N THR A 59 11.10 -34.82 2.31
CA THR A 59 10.58 -34.60 0.96
C THR A 59 9.61 -33.41 0.89
N LEU A 60 8.76 -33.25 1.91
CA LEU A 60 7.76 -32.18 1.98
C LEU A 60 8.29 -30.85 2.53
N SER A 61 9.55 -30.81 2.99
CA SER A 61 10.18 -29.59 3.48
C SER A 61 10.26 -28.47 2.43
N ARG A 62 10.21 -28.80 1.13
CA ARG A 62 10.19 -27.81 0.04
C ARG A 62 8.78 -27.44 -0.45
N THR A 63 7.76 -28.25 -0.18
CA THR A 63 6.41 -28.08 -0.76
C THR A 63 5.44 -27.39 0.20
N GLY A 64 5.61 -27.55 1.53
CA GLY A 64 4.79 -26.85 2.50
C GLY A 64 5.27 -27.02 3.94
N TYR A 65 5.58 -25.89 4.59
CA TYR A 65 6.13 -25.85 5.95
C TYR A 65 5.23 -26.55 7.00
N ALA A 66 3.92 -26.46 6.85
CA ALA A 66 2.96 -27.12 7.75
C ALA A 66 3.05 -28.66 7.69
N TYR A 67 3.20 -29.22 6.49
CA TYR A 67 3.29 -30.68 6.29
C TYR A 67 4.61 -31.22 6.84
N SER A 68 5.72 -30.54 6.57
CA SER A 68 7.03 -30.94 7.11
C SER A 68 7.00 -31.01 8.64
N GLN A 69 6.44 -29.98 9.30
CA GLN A 69 6.30 -29.95 10.75
C GLN A 69 5.39 -31.06 11.30
N CYS A 70 4.33 -31.44 10.58
CA CYS A 70 3.46 -32.55 10.94
C CYS A 70 4.20 -33.88 10.98
N PHE A 71 4.94 -34.20 9.90
CA PHE A 71 5.70 -35.43 9.81
C PHE A 71 6.90 -35.45 10.76
N THR A 72 7.53 -34.30 11.05
CA THR A 72 8.56 -34.21 12.10
C THR A 72 7.98 -34.53 13.48
N ALA A 73 6.79 -34.01 13.80
CA ALA A 73 6.13 -34.29 15.07
C ALA A 73 5.77 -35.77 15.21
N ALA A 74 5.19 -36.37 14.17
CA ALA A 74 4.86 -37.79 14.12
C ALA A 74 6.11 -38.68 14.27
N TYR A 75 7.19 -38.36 13.54
CA TYR A 75 8.49 -39.04 13.65
C TYR A 75 8.99 -39.11 15.10
N VAL A 76 8.97 -37.98 15.82
CA VAL A 76 9.47 -37.96 17.19
C VAL A 76 8.58 -38.75 18.15
N VAL A 77 7.26 -38.77 17.93
CA VAL A 77 6.35 -39.62 18.71
C VAL A 77 6.67 -41.10 18.51
N PHE A 78 6.90 -41.53 17.27
CA PHE A 78 7.26 -42.93 16.97
C PHE A 78 8.62 -43.33 17.55
N LEU A 79 9.61 -42.43 17.55
CA LEU A 79 10.89 -42.66 18.22
C LEU A 79 10.74 -42.86 19.73
N LEU A 80 9.92 -42.04 20.38
CA LEU A 80 9.67 -42.14 21.82
C LEU A 80 8.90 -43.42 22.17
N GLY A 81 7.96 -43.83 21.32
CA GLY A 81 7.27 -45.12 21.44
C GLY A 81 8.21 -46.32 21.36
N MET A 82 9.28 -46.24 20.57
CA MET A 82 10.33 -47.27 20.51
C MET A 82 11.17 -47.36 21.81
N GLY A 83 11.30 -46.23 22.54
CA GLY A 83 12.13 -46.14 23.75
C GLY A 83 11.48 -46.67 25.03
N GLY A 84 10.25 -47.21 24.97
CA GLY A 84 9.57 -47.80 26.13
C GLY A 84 9.11 -46.82 27.21
N GLN A 85 9.21 -45.51 26.97
CA GLN A 85 8.68 -44.48 27.85
C GLN A 85 7.16 -44.55 27.87
N THR A 86 6.54 -44.42 29.04
CA THR A 86 5.09 -44.34 29.21
C THR A 86 4.54 -43.10 28.47
N TRP A 87 4.15 -43.33 27.22
CA TRP A 87 3.27 -42.57 26.34
C TRP A 87 2.28 -41.61 27.02
N GLU A 88 1.76 -41.97 28.19
CA GLU A 88 0.88 -41.13 29.00
C GLU A 88 1.53 -39.84 29.54
N GLN A 89 2.86 -39.79 29.69
CA GLN A 89 3.57 -38.63 30.27
C GLN A 89 4.20 -37.72 29.20
N THR A 90 4.81 -38.28 28.15
CA THR A 90 5.60 -37.49 27.19
C THR A 90 4.77 -36.75 26.13
N VAL A 91 3.62 -37.32 25.76
CA VAL A 91 2.69 -36.68 24.79
C VAL A 91 2.10 -35.37 25.35
N PRO A 92 1.54 -35.34 26.59
CA PRO A 92 1.02 -34.10 27.16
C PRO A 92 2.08 -33.01 27.28
N GLU A 93 3.30 -33.34 27.70
CA GLU A 93 4.39 -32.35 27.84
C GLU A 93 4.74 -31.66 26.51
N ARG A 94 4.78 -32.40 25.40
CA ARG A 94 5.04 -31.83 24.07
C ARG A 94 3.90 -30.95 23.59
N VAL A 95 2.66 -31.37 23.84
CA VAL A 95 1.48 -30.56 23.51
C VAL A 95 1.52 -29.25 24.32
N VAL A 96 1.80 -29.32 25.62
CA VAL A 96 1.93 -28.14 26.49
C VAL A 96 3.06 -27.21 26.04
N LEU A 97 4.25 -27.74 25.73
CA LEU A 97 5.38 -26.92 25.27
C LEU A 97 5.09 -26.24 23.92
N THR A 98 4.38 -26.93 23.02
CA THR A 98 4.01 -26.37 21.71
C THR A 98 2.89 -25.33 21.85
N LEU A 99 1.92 -25.56 22.72
CA LEU A 99 0.87 -24.60 23.07
C LEU A 99 1.46 -23.35 23.73
N LEU A 100 2.39 -23.50 24.67
CA LEU A 100 3.11 -22.37 25.29
C LEU A 100 3.91 -21.58 24.26
N GLY A 101 4.64 -22.26 23.36
CA GLY A 101 5.36 -21.61 22.27
C GLY A 101 4.42 -20.86 21.29
N GLY A 102 3.26 -21.46 20.97
CA GLY A 102 2.23 -20.83 20.14
C GLY A 102 1.56 -19.63 20.80
N ALA A 103 1.22 -19.76 22.09
CA ALA A 103 0.65 -18.69 22.90
C ALA A 103 1.64 -17.52 23.05
N LEU A 104 2.92 -17.81 23.31
CA LEU A 104 3.96 -16.79 23.39
C LEU A 104 4.17 -16.08 22.04
N ALA A 105 4.07 -16.80 20.92
CA ALA A 105 4.13 -16.20 19.59
C ALA A 105 2.91 -15.31 19.28
N MET A 106 1.70 -15.71 19.70
CA MET A 106 0.51 -14.86 19.62
C MET A 106 0.62 -13.63 20.53
N LEU A 107 1.14 -13.78 21.75
CA LEU A 107 1.38 -12.68 22.65
C LEU A 107 2.39 -11.69 22.05
N ALA A 108 3.47 -12.19 21.45
CA ALA A 108 4.45 -11.38 20.73
C ALA A 108 3.84 -10.62 19.55
N TYR A 109 2.86 -11.20 18.83
CA TYR A 109 2.12 -10.51 17.78
C TYR A 109 1.30 -9.32 18.31
N VAL A 110 0.65 -9.49 19.46
CA VAL A 110 -0.15 -8.42 20.10
C VAL A 110 0.76 -7.32 20.67
N VAL A 111 1.92 -7.70 21.23
CA VAL A 111 2.86 -6.78 21.88
C VAL A 111 3.75 -6.04 20.86
N PHE A 112 4.12 -6.68 19.74
CA PHE A 112 4.89 -6.09 18.65
C PHE A 112 4.06 -6.05 17.35
N PRO A 113 3.03 -5.18 17.25
CA PRO A 113 2.35 -4.95 15.99
C PRO A 113 3.38 -4.41 14.99
N ALA A 114 3.57 -5.09 13.86
CA ALA A 114 4.54 -4.69 12.84
C ALA A 114 4.30 -3.23 12.42
N TRP A 115 5.35 -2.41 12.51
CA TRP A 115 5.29 -0.95 12.57
C TRP A 115 5.34 -0.31 11.17
N GLU A 116 4.47 -0.75 10.25
CA GLU A 116 4.48 -0.26 8.86
C GLU A 116 3.36 0.74 8.53
N ALA A 117 2.23 0.69 9.21
CA ALA A 117 1.20 1.74 9.14
C ALA A 117 1.72 3.17 9.39
N PRO A 118 2.70 3.42 10.31
CA PRO A 118 3.30 4.75 10.48
C PRO A 118 4.13 5.23 9.28
N ARG A 119 4.54 4.34 8.38
CA ARG A 119 5.35 4.67 7.20
C ARG A 119 4.51 5.12 6.00
N LEU A 120 3.19 4.90 6.03
CA LEU A 120 2.27 5.29 4.96
C LEU A 120 2.39 6.78 4.61
N PRO A 121 2.22 7.74 5.55
CA PRO A 121 2.36 9.16 5.23
C PRO A 121 3.73 9.51 4.62
N GLY A 122 4.80 8.85 5.09
CA GLY A 122 6.14 9.02 4.52
C GLY A 122 6.23 8.57 3.06
N ARG A 123 5.69 7.40 2.73
CA ARG A 123 5.66 6.88 1.34
C ARG A 123 4.75 7.71 0.44
N LEU A 124 3.64 8.22 0.97
CA LEU A 124 2.76 9.13 0.25
C LEU A 124 3.47 10.43 -0.09
N ALA A 125 4.19 11.00 0.88
CA ALA A 125 4.99 12.20 0.72
C ALA A 125 6.12 12.02 -0.32
N ASP A 126 6.81 10.87 -0.30
CA ASP A 126 7.84 10.55 -1.29
C ASP A 126 7.25 10.49 -2.71
N TRP A 127 6.08 9.88 -2.86
CA TRP A 127 5.38 9.82 -4.13
C TRP A 127 4.91 11.21 -4.58
N LEU A 128 4.32 12.02 -3.70
CA LEU A 128 3.94 13.41 -4.00
C LEU A 128 5.13 14.24 -4.49
N ALA A 129 6.25 14.23 -3.77
CA ALA A 129 7.43 15.00 -4.17
C ALA A 129 8.04 14.50 -5.50
N ALA A 130 8.06 13.18 -5.74
CA ALA A 130 8.55 12.62 -7.00
C ALA A 130 7.62 12.93 -8.17
N ASN A 131 6.31 12.91 -7.95
CA ASN A 131 5.32 13.23 -8.97
C ASN A 131 5.32 14.73 -9.30
N GLY A 132 5.48 15.60 -8.30
CA GLY A 132 5.64 17.04 -8.49
C GLY A 132 6.90 17.40 -9.30
N ARG A 133 8.03 16.76 -9.02
CA ARG A 133 9.26 16.88 -9.83
C ARG A 133 9.05 16.43 -11.28
N TYR A 134 8.27 15.36 -11.50
CA TYR A 134 7.93 14.90 -12.83
C TYR A 134 7.06 15.91 -13.59
N ALA A 135 5.98 16.40 -12.97
CA ALA A 135 5.10 17.40 -13.58
C ALA A 135 5.86 18.70 -13.89
N ALA A 136 6.71 19.17 -12.96
CA ALA A 136 7.60 20.30 -13.20
C ALA A 136 8.54 20.05 -14.38
N ALA A 137 9.16 18.87 -14.50
CA ALA A 137 10.04 18.56 -15.63
C ALA A 137 9.30 18.52 -16.99
N VAL A 138 8.02 18.11 -17.00
CA VAL A 138 7.16 18.20 -18.20
C VAL A 138 6.93 19.66 -18.57
N LEU A 139 6.58 20.52 -17.60
CA LEU A 139 6.37 21.95 -17.80
C LEU A 139 7.65 22.69 -18.26
N ARG A 140 8.82 22.37 -17.69
CA ARG A 140 10.11 22.91 -18.16
C ARG A 140 10.42 22.48 -19.60
N SER A 141 10.14 21.22 -19.93
CA SER A 141 10.27 20.72 -21.30
C SER A 141 9.29 21.42 -22.26
N TYR A 142 8.12 21.83 -21.77
CA TYR A 142 7.16 22.64 -22.52
C TYR A 142 7.62 24.10 -22.69
N ALA A 143 8.15 24.70 -21.63
CA ALA A 143 8.65 26.08 -21.61
C ALA A 143 9.84 26.26 -22.54
N GLU A 144 10.81 25.35 -22.50
CA GLU A 144 11.99 25.34 -23.36
C GLU A 144 12.35 23.91 -23.77
N PRO A 145 11.91 23.44 -24.96
CA PRO A 145 12.21 22.08 -25.39
C PRO A 145 13.71 21.88 -25.68
N SER A 146 14.40 21.16 -24.79
CA SER A 146 15.83 20.85 -24.90
C SER A 146 16.10 19.35 -24.70
N ARG A 147 17.24 18.86 -25.22
CA ARG A 147 17.65 17.45 -25.00
C ARG A 147 17.90 17.13 -23.52
N GLU A 148 18.36 18.12 -22.77
CA GLU A 148 18.61 18.03 -21.34
C GLU A 148 17.29 17.92 -20.56
N HIS A 149 16.34 18.83 -20.83
CA HIS A 149 15.01 18.79 -20.21
C HIS A 149 14.26 17.48 -20.51
N HIS A 150 14.36 16.95 -21.74
CA HIS A 150 13.81 15.62 -22.04
C HIS A 150 14.49 14.49 -21.26
N ALA A 151 15.80 14.56 -21.03
CA ALA A 151 16.50 13.56 -20.23
C ALA A 151 16.07 13.62 -18.76
N ASP A 152 15.92 14.83 -18.21
CA ASP A 152 15.49 15.04 -16.83
C ASP A 152 14.02 14.67 -16.62
N MET A 153 13.14 14.97 -17.58
CA MET A 153 11.75 14.51 -17.60
C MET A 153 11.66 12.98 -17.51
N ARG A 154 12.46 12.25 -18.32
CA ARG A 154 12.50 10.78 -18.26
C ARG A 154 13.02 10.26 -16.93
N ARG A 155 14.03 10.89 -16.34
CA ARG A 155 14.54 10.53 -15.00
C ARG A 155 13.46 10.74 -13.94
N ALA A 156 12.81 11.90 -13.95
CA ALA A 156 11.74 12.23 -13.01
C ALA A 156 10.54 11.28 -13.14
N LEU A 157 10.17 10.88 -14.35
CA LEU A 157 9.13 9.87 -14.60
C LEU A 157 9.48 8.52 -13.96
N LEU A 158 10.72 8.05 -14.11
CA LEU A 158 11.16 6.79 -13.50
C LEU A 158 11.15 6.86 -11.97
N GLU A 159 11.58 7.98 -11.39
CA GLU A 159 11.52 8.21 -9.94
C GLU A 159 10.08 8.24 -9.43
N SER A 160 9.16 8.93 -10.13
CA SER A 160 7.72 8.93 -9.79
C SER A 160 7.13 7.52 -9.82
N ARG A 161 7.46 6.71 -10.84
CA ARG A 161 7.01 5.30 -10.93
C ARG A 161 7.56 4.44 -9.81
N ARG A 162 8.83 4.61 -9.43
CA ARG A 162 9.46 3.90 -8.29
C ARG A 162 8.77 4.26 -6.97
N ALA A 163 8.53 5.54 -6.72
CA ALA A 163 7.86 6.01 -5.52
C ALA A 163 6.41 5.48 -5.44
N ARG A 164 5.69 5.47 -6.56
CA ARG A 164 4.35 4.88 -6.65
C ARG A 164 4.35 3.38 -6.33
N ALA A 165 5.31 2.62 -6.85
CA ALA A 165 5.42 1.20 -6.57
C ALA A 165 5.69 0.93 -5.08
N ALA A 166 6.58 1.72 -4.47
CA ALA A 166 6.87 1.62 -3.03
C ALA A 166 5.66 1.99 -2.15
N TRP A 167 4.87 2.99 -2.54
CA TRP A 167 3.58 3.29 -1.91
C TRP A 167 2.62 2.10 -2.01
N GLN A 168 2.44 1.54 -3.21
CA GLN A 168 1.50 0.43 -3.45
C GLN A 168 1.85 -0.79 -2.61
N GLU A 169 3.13 -1.17 -2.54
CA GLU A 169 3.60 -2.28 -1.70
C GLU A 169 3.27 -2.06 -0.22
N THR A 170 3.51 -0.84 0.27
CA THR A 170 3.24 -0.47 1.67
C THR A 170 1.74 -0.44 1.95
N TYR A 171 0.95 0.09 1.01
CA TYR A 171 -0.50 0.16 1.10
C TYR A 171 -1.16 -1.22 1.12
N ASP A 172 -0.74 -2.12 0.22
CA ASP A 172 -1.29 -3.49 0.15
C ASP A 172 -0.96 -4.30 1.42
N ARG A 173 0.21 -4.07 2.02
CA ARG A 173 0.58 -4.68 3.30
C ARG A 173 -0.24 -4.11 4.45
N ALA A 174 -0.36 -2.78 4.53
CA ALA A 174 -1.13 -2.12 5.59
C ALA A 174 -2.62 -2.50 5.56
N ARG A 175 -3.21 -2.77 4.38
CA ARG A 175 -4.60 -3.26 4.25
C ARG A 175 -4.83 -4.65 4.84
N GLN A 176 -3.78 -5.46 4.95
CA GLN A 176 -3.83 -6.82 5.50
C GLN A 176 -3.58 -6.83 7.02
N GLU A 177 -3.23 -5.68 7.61
CA GLU A 177 -3.01 -5.56 9.05
C GLU A 177 -4.36 -5.45 9.78
N PRO A 178 -4.65 -6.30 10.78
CA PRO A 178 -5.93 -6.29 11.50
C PRO A 178 -6.09 -5.13 12.50
N VAL A 179 -5.07 -4.29 12.68
CA VAL A 179 -5.07 -3.19 13.66
C VAL A 179 -5.39 -1.87 12.98
N ARG A 180 -6.18 -1.01 13.65
CA ARG A 180 -6.51 0.32 13.13
C ARG A 180 -5.22 1.15 12.90
N PRO A 181 -5.07 1.78 11.72
CA PRO A 181 -3.88 2.59 11.43
C PRO A 181 -3.75 3.75 12.42
N ARG A 182 -2.54 3.96 12.97
CA ARG A 182 -2.16 5.24 13.60
C ARG A 182 -1.64 6.16 12.49
N GLY A 183 -2.53 6.87 11.81
CA GLY A 183 -2.17 7.70 10.64
C GLY A 183 -3.36 7.96 9.73
N LEU A 184 -3.16 7.76 8.42
CA LEU A 184 -4.23 7.79 7.43
C LEU A 184 -5.14 6.58 7.63
N THR A 185 -6.45 6.82 7.69
CA THR A 185 -7.46 5.76 7.59
C THR A 185 -7.40 5.10 6.21
N SER A 186 -7.96 3.90 6.07
CA SER A 186 -8.01 3.22 4.77
C SER A 186 -8.72 4.04 3.68
N ARG A 187 -9.74 4.81 4.06
CA ARG A 187 -10.46 5.71 3.16
C ARG A 187 -9.59 6.89 2.72
N GLU A 188 -8.98 7.60 3.67
CA GLU A 188 -8.08 8.74 3.38
C GLU A 188 -6.89 8.31 2.52
N ALA A 189 -6.30 7.13 2.78
CA ALA A 189 -5.23 6.58 1.97
C ALA A 189 -5.68 6.23 0.53
N GLN A 190 -6.91 5.74 0.36
CA GLN A 190 -7.48 5.48 -0.96
C GLN A 190 -7.74 6.77 -1.74
N GLU A 191 -8.39 7.75 -1.11
CA GLU A 191 -8.70 9.06 -1.70
C GLU A 191 -7.40 9.79 -2.09
N ALA A 192 -6.40 9.82 -1.21
CA ALA A 192 -5.09 10.41 -1.49
C ALA A 192 -4.38 9.72 -2.68
N GLN A 193 -4.50 8.39 -2.77
CA GLN A 193 -3.94 7.63 -3.88
C GLN A 193 -4.65 7.95 -5.21
N GLU A 194 -5.97 8.10 -5.20
CA GLU A 194 -6.75 8.45 -6.39
C GLU A 194 -6.40 9.85 -6.87
N ALA A 195 -6.29 10.82 -5.95
CA ALA A 195 -5.83 12.18 -6.23
C ALA A 195 -4.43 12.20 -6.89
N LEU A 196 -3.44 11.53 -6.31
CA LEU A 196 -2.08 11.45 -6.88
C LEU A 196 -2.02 10.71 -8.23
N LYS A 197 -2.88 9.71 -8.45
CA LYS A 197 -3.06 9.09 -9.78
C LYS A 197 -3.68 10.07 -10.78
N GLY A 198 -4.63 10.90 -10.35
CA GLY A 198 -5.20 11.99 -11.13
C GLY A 198 -4.12 12.98 -11.57
N PHE A 199 -3.34 13.49 -10.60
CA PHE A 199 -2.23 14.39 -10.81
C PHE A 199 -1.21 13.84 -11.83
N GLY A 200 -0.74 12.60 -11.62
CA GLY A 200 0.22 11.98 -12.55
C GLY A 200 -0.34 11.73 -13.96
N ARG A 201 -1.65 11.53 -14.11
CA ARG A 201 -2.30 11.44 -15.43
C ARG A 201 -2.37 12.78 -16.12
N ALA A 202 -2.65 13.87 -15.41
CA ALA A 202 -2.65 15.22 -15.98
C ALA A 202 -1.27 15.59 -16.51
N ALA A 203 -0.20 15.34 -15.75
CA ALA A 203 1.18 15.52 -16.20
C ALA A 203 1.52 14.68 -17.46
N MET A 204 1.00 13.45 -17.54
CA MET A 204 1.20 12.56 -18.70
C MET A 204 0.45 13.03 -19.95
N LEU A 205 -0.74 13.62 -19.80
CA LEU A 205 -1.46 14.23 -20.91
C LEU A 205 -0.70 15.45 -21.43
N MET A 206 -0.14 16.25 -20.53
CA MET A 206 0.70 17.40 -20.87
C MET A 206 1.99 17.02 -21.61
N GLU A 207 2.61 15.90 -21.25
CA GLU A 207 3.78 15.36 -21.98
C GLU A 207 3.48 15.16 -23.47
N SER A 208 2.25 14.77 -23.83
CA SER A 208 1.85 14.55 -25.22
C SER A 208 1.77 15.85 -26.05
N HIS A 209 1.64 16.99 -25.37
CA HIS A 209 1.55 18.31 -25.97
C HIS A 209 2.88 19.08 -25.94
N VAL A 210 3.98 18.46 -25.49
CA VAL A 210 5.31 19.09 -25.46
C VAL A 210 5.77 19.41 -26.88
N PRO A 211 6.07 20.69 -27.21
CA PRO A 211 6.53 21.09 -28.53
C PRO A 211 7.86 20.43 -28.91
N ARG A 212 8.09 20.26 -30.22
CA ARG A 212 9.42 19.86 -30.72
C ARG A 212 10.42 21.00 -30.52
N ALA A 213 11.70 20.65 -30.41
CA ALA A 213 12.83 21.59 -30.28
C ALA A 213 12.71 22.77 -31.27
N GLY A 214 12.89 23.99 -30.75
CA GLY A 214 12.79 25.25 -31.52
C GLY A 214 11.50 26.05 -31.35
N SER A 215 10.62 25.68 -30.42
CA SER A 215 9.44 26.49 -30.04
C SER A 215 9.83 27.75 -29.25
N ARG A 216 8.95 28.77 -29.29
CA ARG A 216 9.12 30.01 -28.50
C ARG A 216 9.05 29.69 -27.00
N PHE A 217 9.95 30.30 -26.23
CA PHE A 217 9.99 30.23 -24.77
C PHE A 217 8.67 30.71 -24.14
N VAL A 218 8.14 29.93 -23.18
CA VAL A 218 6.91 30.25 -22.43
C VAL A 218 7.25 30.45 -20.95
N PRO A 219 7.56 31.68 -20.50
CA PRO A 219 7.99 31.96 -19.13
C PRO A 219 6.93 31.65 -18.07
N GLU A 220 5.64 31.66 -18.43
CA GLU A 220 4.55 31.29 -17.54
C GLU A 220 4.61 29.80 -17.14
N ALA A 221 4.95 28.93 -18.08
CA ALA A 221 5.07 27.49 -17.83
C ALA A 221 6.25 27.18 -16.91
N GLU A 222 7.38 27.89 -17.06
CA GLU A 222 8.53 27.76 -16.16
C GLU A 222 8.18 28.21 -14.72
N ARG A 223 7.49 29.35 -14.59
CA ARG A 223 7.03 29.85 -13.27
C ARG A 223 6.08 28.86 -12.60
N PHE A 224 5.16 28.26 -13.35
CA PHE A 224 4.27 27.23 -12.84
C PHE A 224 5.03 25.95 -12.45
N ALA A 225 6.04 25.54 -13.23
CA ALA A 225 6.90 24.40 -12.89
C ALA A 225 7.64 24.59 -11.56
N GLU A 226 8.21 25.77 -11.33
CA GLU A 226 8.91 26.12 -10.09
C GLU A 226 7.97 26.12 -8.89
N ALA A 227 6.77 26.70 -9.04
CA ALA A 227 5.74 26.70 -8.01
C ALA A 227 5.31 25.27 -7.66
N LEU A 228 5.09 24.43 -8.67
CA LEU A 228 4.66 23.04 -8.51
C LEU A 228 5.71 22.21 -7.79
N GLU A 229 6.98 22.29 -8.18
CA GLU A 229 8.07 21.59 -7.51
C GLU A 229 8.23 22.04 -6.06
N THR A 230 8.14 23.35 -5.82
CA THR A 230 8.29 23.92 -4.47
C THR A 230 7.16 23.51 -3.53
N ASP A 231 5.90 23.69 -3.95
CA ASP A 231 4.75 23.41 -3.09
C ASP A 231 4.57 21.90 -2.89
N THR A 232 4.80 21.05 -3.91
CA THR A 232 4.77 19.58 -3.72
C THR A 232 5.87 19.08 -2.79
N ALA A 233 7.06 19.68 -2.82
CA ALA A 233 8.13 19.36 -1.86
C ALA A 233 7.78 19.80 -0.43
N LYS A 234 7.23 21.00 -0.24
CA LYS A 234 6.76 21.49 1.06
C LYS A 234 5.58 20.68 1.59
N ALA A 235 4.63 20.35 0.74
CA ALA A 235 3.49 19.50 1.06
C ALA A 235 3.94 18.09 1.45
N ALA A 236 4.96 17.53 0.80
CA ALA A 236 5.54 16.25 1.22
C ALA A 236 6.10 16.33 2.65
N ALA A 237 6.79 17.42 3.02
CA ALA A 237 7.22 17.64 4.41
C ALA A 237 6.02 17.79 5.36
N ALA A 238 5.00 18.56 4.98
CA ALA A 238 3.77 18.73 5.76
C ALA A 238 3.05 17.39 6.01
N VAL A 239 2.92 16.54 5.00
CA VAL A 239 2.30 15.21 5.12
C VAL A 239 3.07 14.31 6.10
N ARG A 240 4.41 14.37 6.10
CA ARG A 240 5.25 13.63 7.07
C ARG A 240 5.05 14.11 8.50
N GLU A 241 4.83 15.41 8.67
CA GLU A 241 4.59 16.06 9.96
C GLU A 241 3.10 16.09 10.36
N HIS A 242 2.22 15.45 9.57
CA HIS A 242 0.78 15.46 9.78
C HIS A 242 0.12 16.85 9.77
N ARG A 243 0.67 17.77 8.97
CA ARG A 243 0.11 19.12 8.70
C ARG A 243 -0.63 19.12 7.36
N ASN A 244 -1.56 20.05 7.20
CA ASN A 244 -2.29 20.24 5.95
C ASN A 244 -1.35 20.77 4.86
N PRO A 245 -1.35 20.18 3.64
CA PRO A 245 -0.67 20.75 2.48
C PRO A 245 -1.19 22.14 2.12
N ASP A 246 -0.30 22.97 1.57
CA ASP A 246 -0.62 24.32 1.06
C ASP A 246 -0.11 24.42 -0.38
N TRP A 247 -0.93 25.02 -1.24
CA TRP A 247 -0.73 25.13 -2.70
C TRP A 247 -0.72 26.59 -3.16
N GLY A 248 -0.53 27.55 -2.26
CA GLY A 248 -0.64 28.98 -2.55
C GLY A 248 0.23 29.44 -3.73
N ARG A 249 1.43 28.90 -3.94
CA ARG A 249 2.28 29.30 -5.07
C ARG A 249 1.77 28.73 -6.38
N VAL A 250 1.30 27.47 -6.37
CA VAL A 250 0.67 26.86 -7.54
C VAL A 250 -0.56 27.66 -7.96
N GLU A 251 -1.37 28.08 -6.99
CA GLU A 251 -2.56 28.90 -7.24
C GLU A 251 -2.22 30.28 -7.80
N GLU A 252 -1.25 30.98 -7.20
CA GLU A 252 -0.78 32.28 -7.66
C GLU A 252 -0.18 32.20 -9.08
N ALA A 253 0.68 31.21 -9.33
CA ALA A 253 1.30 31.00 -10.64
C ALA A 253 0.26 30.68 -11.72
N LEU A 254 -0.77 29.89 -11.40
CA LEU A 254 -1.85 29.57 -12.34
C LEU A 254 -2.72 30.79 -12.66
N HIS A 255 -3.04 31.63 -11.66
CA HIS A 255 -3.77 32.88 -11.88
C HIS A 255 -2.96 33.85 -12.75
N ALA A 256 -1.68 34.05 -12.43
CA ALA A 256 -0.79 34.92 -13.22
C ALA A 256 -0.63 34.45 -14.67
N TRP A 257 -0.63 33.13 -14.91
CA TRP A 257 -0.65 32.58 -16.27
C TRP A 257 -1.96 32.92 -17.00
N GLY A 258 -3.10 32.85 -16.29
CA GLY A 258 -4.41 33.21 -16.83
C GLY A 258 -4.50 34.65 -17.34
N ASP A 259 -3.93 35.59 -16.60
CA ASP A 259 -3.96 37.02 -16.93
C ASP A 259 -3.00 37.40 -18.07
N ALA A 260 -1.90 36.66 -18.23
CA ALA A 260 -0.88 36.91 -19.26
C ALA A 260 -1.18 36.22 -20.61
N ALA A 261 -1.93 35.12 -20.61
CA ALA A 261 -2.11 34.27 -21.78
C ALA A 261 -3.20 34.78 -22.73
N GLY A 262 -2.86 35.80 -23.54
CA GLY A 262 -3.68 36.21 -24.68
C GLY A 262 -3.75 35.20 -25.84
N ASN A 263 -2.93 34.13 -25.85
CA ASN A 263 -2.96 33.04 -26.87
C ASN A 263 -2.06 31.82 -26.56
N GLY A 264 -1.55 31.67 -25.32
CA GLY A 264 -0.67 30.54 -24.96
C GLY A 264 -1.46 29.26 -24.66
N GLY A 265 -1.48 28.31 -25.61
CA GLY A 265 -1.85 26.89 -25.43
C GLY A 265 -3.01 26.58 -24.47
N PRO A 266 -4.29 26.77 -24.88
CA PRO A 266 -5.46 26.53 -24.00
C PRO A 266 -5.53 25.11 -23.42
N VAL A 267 -4.90 24.13 -24.08
CA VAL A 267 -4.83 22.74 -23.64
C VAL A 267 -3.93 22.57 -22.41
N VAL A 268 -2.73 23.15 -22.44
CA VAL A 268 -1.74 23.02 -21.34
C VAL A 268 -2.23 23.74 -20.09
N ARG A 269 -2.90 24.88 -20.26
CA ARG A 269 -3.59 25.54 -19.14
C ARG A 269 -4.65 24.64 -18.52
N ARG A 270 -5.50 24.02 -19.34
CA ARG A 270 -6.55 23.11 -18.85
C ARG A 270 -5.95 21.93 -18.08
N GLU A 271 -4.81 21.41 -18.54
CA GLU A 271 -4.07 20.34 -17.85
C GLU A 271 -3.47 20.84 -16.52
N ALA A 272 -2.90 22.04 -16.46
CA ALA A 272 -2.43 22.67 -15.22
C ALA A 272 -3.57 22.90 -14.20
N GLU A 273 -4.78 23.25 -14.67
CA GLU A 273 -5.97 23.34 -13.83
C GLU A 273 -6.43 21.96 -13.30
N LEU A 274 -6.19 20.88 -14.05
CA LEU A 274 -6.46 19.51 -13.57
C LEU A 274 -5.42 19.07 -12.54
N GLU A 275 -4.16 19.46 -12.72
CA GLU A 275 -3.10 19.24 -11.73
C GLU A 275 -3.42 19.96 -10.40
N LYS A 276 -3.79 21.24 -10.44
CA LYS A 276 -4.21 21.98 -9.22
C LYS A 276 -5.37 21.28 -8.51
N ARG A 277 -6.43 20.91 -9.24
CA ARG A 277 -7.58 20.20 -8.66
C ARG A 277 -7.19 18.89 -7.99
N ALA A 278 -6.32 18.09 -8.62
CA ALA A 278 -5.83 16.86 -8.01
C ALA A 278 -5.00 17.09 -6.74
N LEU A 279 -4.29 18.22 -6.63
CA LEU A 279 -3.59 18.62 -5.40
C LEU A 279 -4.57 19.06 -4.30
N GLU A 280 -5.65 19.76 -4.65
CA GLU A 280 -6.73 20.11 -3.72
C GLU A 280 -7.47 18.87 -3.19
N ASP A 281 -7.76 17.90 -4.06
CA ASP A 281 -8.35 16.61 -3.68
C ASP A 281 -7.42 15.86 -2.71
N LEU A 282 -6.11 15.87 -2.99
CA LEU A 282 -5.11 15.28 -2.10
C LEU A 282 -5.09 15.98 -0.73
N ALA A 283 -5.09 17.32 -0.71
CA ALA A 283 -5.11 18.08 0.54
C ALA A 283 -6.37 17.77 1.35
N THR A 284 -7.53 17.66 0.69
CA THR A 284 -8.79 17.28 1.32
C THR A 284 -8.72 15.87 1.93
N ALA A 285 -8.17 14.90 1.18
CA ALA A 285 -8.03 13.52 1.63
C ALA A 285 -7.10 13.39 2.86
N VAL A 286 -6.02 14.17 2.92
CA VAL A 286 -5.07 14.13 4.04
C VAL A 286 -5.38 15.16 5.15
N SER A 287 -6.35 16.05 4.93
CA SER A 287 -6.77 17.07 5.90
C SER A 287 -7.33 16.42 7.15
N ARG A 288 -6.97 16.97 8.31
CA ARG A 288 -7.46 16.50 9.62
C ARG A 288 -8.49 17.41 10.27
N THR A 289 -8.86 18.51 9.63
CA THR A 289 -9.85 19.48 10.13
C THR A 289 -11.27 18.98 9.82
N PRO A 290 -12.08 18.56 10.81
CA PRO A 290 -13.44 18.07 10.58
C PRO A 290 -14.33 19.12 9.91
N LEU A 291 -14.06 20.40 10.15
CA LEU A 291 -14.82 21.54 9.65
C LEU A 291 -14.75 21.73 8.12
N GLU A 292 -13.68 21.31 7.45
CA GLU A 292 -13.56 21.48 5.99
C GLU A 292 -14.22 20.35 5.20
N ARG A 293 -14.29 19.14 5.78
CA ARG A 293 -14.98 17.98 5.18
C ARG A 293 -16.49 18.21 5.07
N ASP A 294 -17.09 18.83 6.07
CA ASP A 294 -18.53 19.14 6.07
C ASP A 294 -18.87 20.27 5.10
N VAL A 295 -17.96 21.22 4.87
CA VAL A 295 -18.18 22.31 3.90
C VAL A 295 -17.97 21.84 2.47
N GLY A 296 -17.01 20.95 2.22
CA GLY A 296 -16.80 20.33 0.91
C GLY A 296 -17.97 19.45 0.48
N SER A 297 -18.42 18.55 1.36
CA SER A 297 -19.59 17.68 1.11
C SER A 297 -20.88 18.49 0.95
N ALA A 298 -21.10 19.52 1.77
CA ALA A 298 -22.27 20.39 1.63
C ALA A 298 -22.26 21.19 0.32
N ARG A 299 -21.09 21.64 -0.16
CA ARG A 299 -20.97 22.33 -1.46
C ARG A 299 -21.22 21.38 -2.63
N GLU A 300 -20.76 20.14 -2.53
CA GLU A 300 -20.97 19.12 -3.56
C GLU A 300 -22.45 18.69 -3.61
N ASP A 301 -23.08 18.45 -2.47
CA ASP A 301 -24.53 18.21 -2.36
C ASP A 301 -25.35 19.38 -2.91
N GLN A 302 -24.91 20.62 -2.65
CA GLN A 302 -25.58 21.82 -3.18
C GLN A 302 -25.42 21.94 -4.70
N ARG A 303 -24.26 21.56 -5.27
CA ARG A 303 -24.05 21.52 -6.72
C ARG A 303 -24.90 20.43 -7.38
N VAL A 304 -24.97 19.24 -6.79
CA VAL A 304 -25.80 18.13 -7.29
C VAL A 304 -27.28 18.50 -7.23
N ARG A 305 -27.74 19.13 -6.14
CA ARG A 305 -29.12 19.63 -6.02
C ARG A 305 -29.44 20.75 -7.01
N ALA A 306 -28.49 21.67 -7.24
CA ALA A 306 -28.67 22.74 -8.23
C ALA A 306 -28.78 22.16 -9.65
N ALA A 307 -27.93 21.18 -10.00
CA ALA A 307 -27.98 20.49 -11.29
C ALA A 307 -29.31 19.75 -11.49
N ALA A 308 -29.78 19.03 -10.46
CA ALA A 308 -31.07 18.32 -10.49
C ALA A 308 -32.28 19.26 -10.61
N ALA A 309 -32.21 20.47 -10.01
CA ALA A 309 -33.27 21.47 -10.12
C ALA A 309 -33.39 22.04 -11.54
N THR A 310 -32.25 22.21 -12.25
CA THR A 310 -32.24 22.62 -13.66
C THR A 310 -32.75 21.56 -14.62
N GLU A 311 -32.62 20.27 -14.31
CA GLU A 311 -33.19 19.19 -15.13
C GLU A 311 -34.70 18.97 -14.88
N GLY A 312 -35.20 19.31 -13.69
CA GLY A 312 -36.61 19.13 -13.32
C GLY A 312 -37.59 20.14 -13.94
N ASP A 313 -37.12 21.32 -14.36
CA ASP A 313 -37.98 22.40 -14.88
C ASP A 313 -38.23 22.31 -16.40
N GLY A 314 -37.66 21.30 -17.08
CA GLY A 314 -37.78 21.12 -18.54
C GLY A 314 -38.99 20.30 -19.02
N SER A 315 -39.83 19.79 -18.13
CA SER A 315 -40.93 18.88 -18.48
C SER A 315 -42.31 19.50 -18.21
N GLY A 316 -42.62 20.60 -18.87
CA GLY A 316 -43.97 21.18 -18.91
C GLY A 316 -44.92 20.35 -19.79
N PRO A 317 -46.20 20.17 -19.41
CA PRO A 317 -47.11 19.29 -20.12
C PRO A 317 -47.55 19.92 -21.45
N VAL A 318 -47.32 19.21 -22.55
CA VAL A 318 -47.88 19.54 -23.87
C VAL A 318 -49.40 19.38 -23.79
N HIS A 319 -50.10 20.50 -23.64
CA HIS A 319 -51.56 20.56 -23.73
C HIS A 319 -51.97 20.28 -25.18
N ARG A 320 -52.59 19.12 -25.42
CA ARG A 320 -53.39 18.85 -26.62
C ARG A 320 -54.76 19.50 -26.44
N SER A 321 -55.12 20.43 -27.32
CA SER A 321 -56.51 20.73 -27.71
C SER A 321 -56.56 21.88 -28.72
N GLY A 322 -57.23 21.69 -29.86
CA GLY A 322 -57.60 22.75 -30.81
C GLY A 322 -57.19 22.47 -32.24
#